data_AF-A0A2D8HYQ5-F1
#
_entry.id   AF-A0A2D8HYQ5-F1
#
_cell.length_a   1.000
_cell.length_b   1.000
_cell.length_c   1.000
_cell.angle_alpha   90.00
_cell.angle_beta   90.00
_cell.angle_gamma   90.00
#
_symmetry.space_group_name_H-M   'P 1'
#
loop_
_entity.id
_entity.type
_entity.pdbx_description
1 polymer ?
#
loop_
_entity_poly.entity_id
_entity_poly.type
_entity_poly.pdbx_seq_one_letter_code
_entity_poly.pdbx_strand_id
1 'polypeptide(L)'
;MISLGLWIKDGARVAFWLTSIEEKKEIPIVEGMPELGTQTQIIWKEQFVSGVETPLIGLFISLIIYLIFRIIIKQRREKAVHQG
;
A
#
# COMPACT_ATOMS: atom_id res chain seq x y z
N MET A 1 -7.21 -4.58 9.41
CA MET A 1 -8.45 -4.05 8.80
C MET A 1 -8.20 -2.71 8.10
N ILE A 2 -7.67 -1.67 8.78
CA ILE A 2 -7.38 -0.36 8.15
C ILE A 2 -6.39 -0.46 6.97
N SER A 3 -5.30 -1.23 7.11
CA SER A 3 -4.32 -1.46 6.03
C SER A 3 -4.91 -2.16 4.81
N LEU A 4 -5.88 -3.06 5.02
CA LEU A 4 -6.59 -3.76 3.96
C LEU A 4 -7.51 -2.79 3.20
N GLY A 5 -8.20 -1.90 3.93
CA GLY A 5 -9.04 -0.86 3.33
C GLY A 5 -8.25 0.16 2.50
N LEU A 6 -7.06 0.56 2.97
CA LEU A 6 -6.15 1.40 2.19
C LEU A 6 -5.69 0.70 0.91
N TRP A 7 -5.30 -0.57 1.00
CA TRP A 7 -4.88 -1.34 -0.16
C TRP A 7 -5.98 -1.51 -1.21
N ILE A 8 -7.23 -1.75 -0.78
CA ILE A 8 -8.38 -1.81 -1.70
C ILE A 8 -8.65 -0.44 -2.33
N LYS A 9 -8.60 0.65 -1.56
CA LYS A 9 -8.78 2.02 -2.07
C LYS A 9 -7.75 2.38 -3.13
N ASP A 10 -6.52 1.90 -2.97
CA ASP A 10 -5.41 2.18 -3.89
C ASP A 10 -5.37 1.20 -5.09
N GLY A 11 -6.41 0.35 -5.22
CA GLY A 11 -6.64 -0.49 -6.39
C GLY A 11 -6.20 -1.95 -6.24
N ALA A 12 -5.98 -2.43 -5.02
CA ALA A 12 -5.63 -3.81 -4.68
C ALA A 12 -4.50 -4.40 -5.54
N ARG A 13 -3.51 -3.57 -5.86
CA ARG A 13 -2.43 -3.94 -6.77
C ARG A 13 -1.52 -4.95 -6.07
N VAL A 14 -1.40 -6.14 -6.64
CA VAL A 14 -0.58 -7.27 -6.14
C VAL A 14 0.87 -7.17 -6.63
N ALA A 15 1.35 -5.95 -6.89
CA ALA A 15 2.73 -5.71 -7.28
C ALA A 15 3.53 -5.23 -6.07
N PHE A 16 4.78 -5.70 -6.00
CA PHE A 16 5.80 -5.19 -5.08
C PHE A 16 6.53 -4.04 -5.78
N TRP A 17 6.80 -2.94 -5.06
CA TRP A 17 7.59 -1.82 -5.57
C TRP A 17 7.12 -1.27 -6.93
N LEU A 18 5.80 -1.05 -7.09
CA LEU A 18 5.28 -0.43 -8.30
C LEU A 18 5.61 1.08 -8.27
N THR A 19 6.72 1.45 -8.90
CA THR A 19 7.20 2.83 -8.98
C THR A 19 6.71 3.58 -10.20
N SER A 20 5.95 2.95 -11.10
CA SER A 20 5.49 3.59 -12.34
C SER A 20 4.02 3.30 -12.63
N ILE A 21 3.27 4.33 -13.05
CA ILE A 21 1.91 4.22 -13.55
C ILE A 21 1.90 4.61 -15.02
N GLU A 22 1.21 3.81 -15.83
CA GLU A 22 0.90 4.14 -17.21
C GLU A 22 -0.14 5.27 -17.25
N GLU A 23 0.24 6.44 -17.74
CA GLU A 23 -0.65 7.58 -17.96
C GLU A 23 -0.83 7.77 -19.47
N LYS A 24 -2.05 7.58 -19.96
CA LYS A 24 -2.40 7.83 -21.36
C LYS A 24 -2.80 9.29 -21.50
N LYS A 25 -1.98 10.06 -22.20
CA LYS A 25 -2.23 11.48 -22.44
C LYS A 25 -2.44 11.72 -23.93
N GLU A 26 -3.51 12.43 -24.26
CA GLU A 26 -3.71 12.93 -25.62
C GLU A 26 -2.91 14.21 -25.79
N ILE A 27 -1.94 14.17 -26.71
CA ILE A 27 -1.12 15.31 -27.09
C ILE A 27 -1.35 15.62 -28.58
N PRO A 28 -1.29 16.89 -29.00
CA PRO A 28 -1.43 17.24 -30.39
C PRO A 28 -0.30 16.59 -31.21
N ILE A 29 -0.60 16.16 -32.44
CA ILE A 29 0.39 15.52 -33.32
C ILE A 29 1.55 16.47 -33.63
N VAL A 30 1.25 17.77 -33.74
CA VAL A 30 2.23 18.84 -33.93
C VAL A 30 2.10 19.84 -32.78
N GLU A 31 3.22 20.10 -32.12
CA GLU A 31 3.28 21.05 -31.00
C GLU A 31 2.89 22.47 -31.49
N GLY A 32 1.82 23.03 -30.93
CA GLY A 32 1.30 24.35 -31.32
C GLY A 32 0.24 24.35 -32.42
N MET A 33 -0.14 23.19 -32.99
CA MET A 33 -1.21 23.07 -34.00
C MET A 33 -2.22 21.97 -33.61
N PRO A 34 -3.16 22.26 -32.70
CA PRO A 34 -4.15 21.29 -32.22
C PRO A 34 -5.15 20.83 -33.29
N GLU A 35 -5.38 21.63 -34.34
CA GLU A 35 -6.29 21.33 -35.46
C GLU A 35 -5.87 20.13 -36.32
N LEU A 36 -4.60 19.74 -36.28
CA LEU A 36 -4.08 18.60 -37.05
C LEU A 36 -4.39 17.23 -36.41
N GLY A 37 -5.09 17.24 -35.27
CA GLY A 37 -5.49 16.05 -34.53
C GLY A 37 -4.57 15.72 -33.36
N THR A 38 -4.96 14.72 -32.59
CA THR A 38 -4.27 14.29 -31.37
C THR A 38 -3.72 12.87 -31.54
N GLN A 39 -2.62 12.59 -30.84
CA GLN A 39 -2.05 11.27 -30.66
C GLN A 39 -2.11 10.89 -29.18
N THR A 40 -2.51 9.65 -28.89
CA THR A 40 -2.41 9.09 -27.56
C THR A 40 -0.96 8.69 -27.30
N GLN A 41 -0.28 9.39 -26.40
CA GLN A 41 1.04 9.04 -25.93
C GLN A 41 0.93 8.31 -24.59
N ILE A 42 1.64 7.20 -24.47
CA ILE A 42 1.80 6.47 -23.23
C ILE A 42 2.99 7.07 -22.49
N ILE A 43 2.73 7.75 -21.37
CA ILE A 43 3.76 8.33 -20.52
C ILE A 43 3.86 7.45 -19.27
N TRP A 44 5.06 6.96 -18.98
CA TRP A 44 5.35 6.22 -17.76
C TRP A 44 5.74 7.21 -16.68
N LYS A 45 4.84 7.46 -15.73
CA LYS A 45 5.07 8.40 -14.65
C LYS A 45 5.58 7.68 -13.41
N GLU A 46 6.76 8.09 -12.93
CA GLU A 46 7.28 7.60 -11.67
C GLU A 46 6.46 8.15 -10.49
N GLN A 47 5.75 7.28 -9.79
CA GLN A 47 4.98 7.62 -8.61
C GLN A 47 5.01 6.43 -7.65
N PHE A 48 5.21 6.70 -6.36
CA PHE A 48 5.06 5.68 -5.32
C PHE A 48 3.59 5.26 -5.22
N VAL A 49 3.31 4.01 -5.59
CA VAL A 49 2.00 3.39 -5.41
C VAL A 49 2.11 2.36 -4.30
N SER A 50 1.18 2.39 -3.35
CA SER A 50 1.07 1.41 -2.27
C SER A 50 0.82 0.01 -2.86
N GLY A 51 1.84 -0.84 -2.81
CA GLY A 51 1.76 -2.23 -3.23
C GLY A 51 1.20 -3.15 -2.14
N VAL A 52 1.32 -4.46 -2.36
CA VAL A 52 0.99 -5.52 -1.39
C VAL A 52 1.80 -5.42 -0.08
N GLU A 53 2.86 -4.61 -0.06
CA GLU A 53 3.61 -4.23 1.14
C GLU A 53 2.71 -3.61 2.21
N THR A 54 1.70 -2.83 1.82
CA THR A 54 0.82 -2.11 2.75
C THR A 54 0.01 -3.06 3.64
N PRO A 55 -0.68 -4.09 3.11
CA PRO A 55 -1.33 -5.09 3.95
C PRO A 55 -0.32 -5.98 4.70
N LEU A 56 0.82 -6.31 4.11
CA LEU A 56 1.88 -7.13 4.75
C LEU A 56 2.46 -6.47 6.01
N ILE A 57 2.82 -5.18 5.92
CA ILE A 57 3.32 -4.41 7.07
C ILE A 57 2.26 -4.31 8.16
N GLY A 58 0.99 -4.08 7.77
CA GLY A 58 -0.12 -4.06 8.72
C GLY A 58 -0.30 -5.39 9.47
N LEU A 59 -0.17 -6.52 8.77
CA LEU A 59 -0.21 -7.84 9.40
C LEU A 59 0.99 -8.07 10.33
N PHE A 60 2.19 -7.67 9.90
CA PHE A 60 3.41 -7.81 10.69
C PHE A 60 3.30 -7.04 12.02
N ILE A 61 2.86 -5.78 11.98
CA ILE A 61 2.64 -4.97 13.19
C ILE A 61 1.58 -5.61 14.10
N SER A 62 0.48 -6.11 13.53
CA SER A 62 -0.57 -6.77 14.30
C SER A 62 -0.07 -8.03 15.02
N LEU A 63 0.81 -8.81 14.38
CA LEU A 63 1.46 -9.98 14.97
C LEU A 63 2.36 -9.61 16.14
N ILE A 64 3.17 -8.56 15.99
CA ILE A 64 4.04 -8.06 17.06
C ILE A 64 3.20 -7.64 18.27
N ILE A 65 2.15 -6.86 18.06
CA ILE A 65 1.27 -6.40 19.15
C ILE A 65 0.62 -7.61 19.85
N TYR A 66 0.13 -8.58 19.10
CA TYR A 66 -0.46 -9.80 19.65
C TYR A 66 0.54 -10.58 20.55
N LEU A 67 1.78 -10.74 20.09
CA LEU A 67 2.82 -11.43 20.85
C LEU A 67 3.18 -10.69 22.15
N ILE A 68 3.33 -9.37 22.08
CA ILE A 68 3.58 -8.53 23.26
C ILE A 68 2.45 -8.69 24.27
N PHE A 69 1.20 -8.62 23.81
CA PHE A 69 0.03 -8.75 24.69
C PHE A 69 -0.03 -10.13 25.37
N ARG A 70 0.30 -11.20 24.64
CA ARG A 70 0.39 -12.56 25.18
C ARG A 70 1.46 -12.68 26.26
N ILE A 71 2.64 -12.10 26.05
CA ILE A 71 3.73 -12.10 27.03
C ILE A 71 3.31 -11.35 28.30
N ILE A 72 2.71 -10.16 28.15
CA ILE A 72 2.24 -9.36 29.30
C ILE A 72 1.18 -10.12 30.10
N ILE A 73 0.20 -10.73 29.43
CA ILE A 73 -0.84 -11.52 30.12
C ILE A 73 -0.22 -12.72 30.85
N LYS A 74 0.73 -13.42 30.23
CA LYS A 74 1.43 -14.55 30.86
C LYS A 74 2.17 -14.11 32.12
N GLN A 75 2.93 -13.02 32.05
CA GLN A 75 3.64 -12.47 33.21
C GLN A 75 2.69 -12.02 34.33
N ARG A 76 1.54 -11.43 33.99
CA ARG A 76 0.52 -11.05 34.99
C ARG A 76 -0.09 -12.27 35.68
N ARG A 77 -0.36 -13.36 34.93
CA ARG A 77 -0.85 -14.62 35.50
C ARG A 77 0.15 -15.26 36.46
N GLU A 78 1.43 -15.32 36.08
CA GLU A 78 2.49 -15.88 36.94
C GLU A 78 2.65 -15.09 38.24
N LYS A 79 2.60 -13.75 38.17
CA LYS A 79 2.63 -12.89 39.36
C LYS A 79 1.41 -13.10 40.28
N ALA A 80 0.22 -13.30 39.71
CA ALA A 80 -0.99 -13.56 40.50
C ALA A 80 -0.97 -14.93 41.20
N VAL A 81 -0.35 -15.94 40.59
CA VAL A 81 -0.20 -17.30 41.17
C VAL A 81 0.85 -17.32 42.29
N HIS A 82 1.87 -16.45 42.25
CA HIS A 82 2.87 -16.35 43.32
C HIS A 82 2.45 -15.45 44.49
N GLN A 83 1.31 -14.75 44.39
CA GLN A 83 0.80 -13.84 45.42
C GLN A 83 -0.45 -14.34 46.16
N GLY A 84 -1.00 -15.50 45.78
CA GLY A 84 -2.12 -16.16 46.46
C GLY A 84 -1.68 -17.45 47.14
#